data_AF-A0A930ZEP0-F1
#
_entry.id   AF-A0A930ZEP0-F1
#
_cell.length_a   1.000
_cell.length_b   1.000
_cell.length_c   1.000
_cell.angle_alpha   90.00
_cell.angle_beta   90.00
_cell.angle_gamma   90.00
#
_symmetry.space_group_name_H-M   'P 1'
#
loop_
_entity.id
_entity.type
_entity.pdbx_description
1 polymer ?
#
loop_
_entity_poly.entity_id
_entity_poly.type
_entity_poly.pdbx_seq_one_letter_code
_entity_poly.pdbx_strand_id
1 'polypeptide(L)'
;TPNPATPTTPTPQTPTGLQERRVNVSYTLPPEYPNAVVQIIVQDETQVNTVFEGPVQQPWSFNEEIVVRGAATLRILINGQQVLENPL
;
A
#
# COMPACT_ATOMS: atom_id res chain seq x y z
N THR A 1 44.94 3.17 22.12
CA THR A 1 43.98 2.52 21.22
C THR A 1 42.60 3.11 21.48
N PRO A 2 42.00 3.90 20.56
CA PRO A 2 40.62 4.36 20.73
C PRO A 2 39.64 3.46 19.95
N ASN A 3 38.59 3.11 20.69
CA ASN A 3 37.35 2.40 20.41
C ASN A 3 36.79 2.44 18.96
N PRO A 4 36.38 1.31 18.35
CA PRO A 4 35.60 1.33 17.11
C PRO A 4 34.14 1.72 17.40
N ALA A 5 33.67 2.80 16.77
CA ALA A 5 32.27 3.18 16.77
C ALA A 5 31.45 2.12 16.00
N THR A 6 30.47 1.51 16.67
CA THR A 6 29.46 0.65 16.03
C THR A 6 28.56 1.50 15.12
N PRO A 7 28.27 1.08 13.88
CA PRO A 7 27.25 1.75 13.06
C PRO A 7 25.87 1.48 13.66
N THR A 8 25.19 2.54 14.08
CA THR A 8 23.77 2.50 14.46
C THR A 8 22.94 2.12 13.22
N THR A 9 22.42 0.90 13.21
CA THR A 9 21.37 0.49 12.27
C THR A 9 20.15 1.38 12.51
N PRO A 10 19.60 2.09 11.50
CA PRO A 10 18.32 2.74 11.66
C PRO A 10 17.26 1.63 11.82
N THR A 11 16.72 1.47 13.03
CA THR A 11 15.48 0.72 13.20
C THR A 11 14.40 1.42 12.36
N PRO A 12 13.60 0.69 11.56
CA PRO A 12 12.41 1.26 10.95
C PRO A 12 11.48 1.68 12.09
N GLN A 13 11.50 2.97 12.40
CA GLN A 13 10.59 3.54 13.39
C GLN A 13 9.20 3.48 12.78
N THR A 14 8.33 2.61 13.29
CA THR A 14 6.88 2.73 13.07
C THR A 14 6.49 4.13 13.55
N PRO A 15 6.09 5.06 12.67
CA PRO A 15 5.82 6.43 13.08
C PRO A 15 4.69 6.42 14.10
N THR A 16 4.99 6.87 15.32
CA THR A 16 4.00 6.96 16.39
C THR A 16 3.28 8.30 16.23
N GLY A 17 2.07 8.30 15.66
CA GLY A 17 1.18 9.47 15.52
C GLY A 17 0.57 9.66 14.12
N LEU A 18 -0.44 10.54 14.02
CA LEU A 18 -1.16 10.99 12.80
C LEU A 18 -0.27 11.73 11.78
N GLN A 19 0.99 11.33 11.65
CA GLN A 19 1.90 11.92 10.68
C GLN A 19 1.46 11.52 9.28
N GLU A 20 1.38 12.51 8.40
CA GLU A 20 1.17 12.29 6.97
C GLU A 20 2.45 11.71 6.38
N ARG A 21 2.34 10.55 5.74
CA ARG A 21 3.43 9.92 4.99
C ARG A 21 2.96 9.59 3.58
N ARG A 22 3.89 9.72 2.64
CA ARG A 22 3.69 9.32 1.24
C ARG A 22 4.08 7.86 1.10
N VAL A 23 3.18 7.07 0.54
CA VAL A 23 3.39 5.63 0.30
C VAL A 23 3.09 5.34 -1.16
N ASN A 24 3.96 4.56 -1.78
CA ASN A 24 3.77 4.13 -3.16
C ASN A 24 2.96 2.84 -3.17
N VAL A 25 1.73 2.89 -3.65
CA VAL A 25 0.89 1.71 -3.85
C VAL A 25 1.12 1.20 -5.26
N SER A 26 1.58 -0.05 -5.36
CA SER A 26 1.72 -0.74 -6.63
C SER A 26 0.99 -2.07 -6.60
N TYR A 27 0.34 -2.39 -7.72
CA TYR A 27 -0.33 -3.67 -7.89
C TYR A 27 -0.32 -4.08 -9.35
N THR A 28 -0.05 -5.36 -9.61
CA THR A 28 -0.14 -5.95 -10.94
C THR A 28 -1.30 -6.93 -10.94
N LEU A 29 -2.22 -6.81 -11.89
CA LEU A 29 -3.33 -7.74 -12.01
C LEU A 29 -2.77 -9.15 -12.30
N PRO A 30 -3.16 -10.17 -11.51
CA PRO A 30 -2.73 -11.55 -11.75
C PRO A 30 -3.28 -12.12 -13.07
N PRO A 31 -2.52 -12.92 -13.82
CA PRO A 31 -2.89 -13.39 -15.16
C PRO A 31 -4.12 -14.30 -15.19
N GLU A 32 -4.52 -14.90 -14.07
CA GLU A 32 -5.76 -15.67 -13.92
C GLU A 32 -7.03 -14.81 -14.07
N TYR A 33 -6.91 -13.48 -14.02
CA TYR A 33 -8.00 -12.53 -14.22
C TYR A 33 -7.86 -11.79 -15.55
N PRO A 34 -8.34 -12.34 -16.68
CA PRO A 34 -8.20 -11.72 -18.01
C PRO A 34 -9.03 -10.43 -18.15
N ASN A 35 -10.18 -10.37 -17.48
CA ASN A 35 -11.03 -9.20 -17.34
C ASN A 35 -11.53 -9.17 -15.89
N ALA A 36 -11.33 -8.05 -15.21
CA ALA A 36 -11.75 -7.90 -13.83
C ALA A 36 -12.18 -6.48 -13.51
N VAL A 37 -13.01 -6.32 -12.50
CA VAL A 37 -13.17 -5.04 -11.80
C VAL A 37 -12.20 -5.03 -10.63
N VAL A 38 -11.24 -4.12 -10.65
CA VAL A 38 -10.26 -3.95 -9.56
C VAL A 38 -10.68 -2.77 -8.70
N GLN A 39 -10.62 -2.97 -7.39
CA GLN A 39 -10.80 -1.90 -6.40
C GLN A 39 -9.57 -1.89 -5.49
N ILE A 40 -8.90 -0.74 -5.41
CA ILE A 40 -7.74 -0.51 -4.55
C ILE A 40 -8.16 0.49 -3.47
N ILE A 41 -8.21 0.00 -2.24
CA ILE A 41 -8.65 0.76 -1.08
C ILE A 41 -7.47 0.92 -0.13
N VAL A 42 -7.28 2.13 0.38
CA VAL A 42 -6.35 2.40 1.47
C VAL A 42 -7.14 2.95 2.65
N GLN A 43 -7.06 2.24 3.77
CA GLN A 43 -7.67 2.65 5.03
C GLN A 43 -6.57 3.11 5.98
N ASP A 44 -6.59 4.37 6.35
CA ASP A 44 -5.73 4.94 7.40
C ASP A 44 -6.50 5.10 8.73
N GLU A 45 -5.86 5.67 9.75
CA GLU A 45 -6.50 5.84 11.08
C GLU A 45 -7.70 6.81 11.06
N THR A 46 -7.83 7.63 10.03
CA THR A 46 -8.83 8.69 9.94
C THR A 46 -9.90 8.43 8.89
N GLN A 47 -9.57 7.73 7.80
CA GLN A 47 -10.48 7.56 6.66
C GLN A 47 -10.21 6.28 5.86
N VAL A 48 -11.23 5.87 5.11
CA VAL A 48 -11.13 4.87 4.04
C VAL A 48 -11.14 5.62 2.71
N ASN A 49 -10.08 5.48 1.92
CA ASN A 49 -9.94 6.10 0.62
C ASN A 49 -9.90 5.03 -0.49
N THR A 50 -10.73 5.19 -1.51
CA THR A 50 -10.67 4.34 -2.71
C THR A 50 -9.78 5.03 -3.73
N VAL A 51 -8.59 4.46 -3.95
CA VAL A 51 -7.57 5.04 -4.83
C VAL A 51 -7.87 4.71 -6.30
N PHE A 52 -8.41 3.52 -6.54
CA PHE A 52 -8.81 3.08 -7.86
C PHE A 52 -10.04 2.19 -7.78
N GLU A 53 -10.97 2.36 -8.70
CA GLU A 53 -12.08 1.44 -8.93
C GLU A 53 -12.43 1.43 -10.41
N GLY A 54 -12.42 0.26 -11.03
CA GLY A 54 -12.86 0.15 -12.41
C GLY A 54 -12.57 -1.18 -13.10
N PRO A 55 -13.18 -1.40 -14.28
CA PRO A 55 -12.87 -2.53 -15.13
C PRO A 55 -11.47 -2.39 -15.73
N VAL A 56 -10.72 -3.49 -15.74
CA VAL A 56 -9.36 -3.58 -16.27
C VAL A 56 -9.19 -4.88 -17.08
N GLN A 57 -8.25 -4.87 -18.01
CA GLN A 57 -7.93 -6.00 -18.89
C GLN A 57 -6.44 -6.32 -18.82
N GLN A 58 -6.07 -7.61 -18.94
CA GLN A 58 -4.67 -8.02 -18.99
C GLN A 58 -3.95 -7.50 -20.25
N PRO A 59 -2.67 -7.08 -20.16
CA PRO A 59 -1.90 -6.84 -18.94
C PRO A 59 -2.29 -5.51 -18.28
N TRP A 60 -2.40 -5.49 -16.96
CA TRP A 60 -2.68 -4.25 -16.22
C TRP A 60 -1.85 -4.13 -14.95
N SER A 61 -1.36 -2.92 -14.70
CA SER A 61 -0.64 -2.56 -13.50
C SER A 61 -1.05 -1.16 -13.03
N PHE A 62 -1.07 -1.00 -11.71
CA PHE A 62 -1.29 0.23 -11.00
C PHE A 62 -0.02 0.62 -10.24
N ASN A 63 0.32 1.90 -10.28
CA ASN A 63 1.40 2.49 -9.50
C ASN A 63 1.06 3.95 -9.23
N GLU A 64 0.85 4.29 -7.96
CA GLU A 64 0.54 5.67 -7.56
C GLU A 64 1.11 5.98 -6.17
N GLU A 65 1.60 7.20 -5.99
CA GLU A 65 1.96 7.74 -4.67
C GLU A 65 0.72 8.34 -4.01
N ILE A 66 0.38 7.85 -2.82
CA ILE A 66 -0.73 8.36 -2.02
C ILE A 66 -0.25 8.88 -0.68
N VAL A 67 -1.04 9.77 -0.06
CA VAL A 67 -0.77 10.28 1.29
C VAL A 67 -1.67 9.53 2.28
N VAL A 68 -1.07 8.97 3.33
CA VAL A 68 -1.79 8.29 4.43
C VAL A 68 -1.42 8.92 5.77
N ARG A 69 -2.32 8.79 6.75
CA ARG A 69 -2.14 9.34 8.10
C ARG A 69 -1.98 8.23 9.12
N GLY A 70 -0.80 8.14 9.73
CA GLY A 70 -0.49 7.12 10.72
C GLY A 70 -0.47 5.69 10.14
N ALA A 71 -1.03 4.75 10.90
CA ALA A 71 -1.16 3.36 10.47
C ALA A 71 -2.15 3.26 9.30
N ALA A 72 -1.75 2.57 8.23
CA ALA A 72 -2.58 2.42 7.04
C ALA A 72 -2.53 0.97 6.54
N THR A 73 -3.63 0.55 5.92
CA THR A 73 -3.82 -0.79 5.37
C THR A 73 -4.28 -0.66 3.93
N LEU A 74 -3.54 -1.28 3.02
CA LEU A 74 -3.93 -1.50 1.64
C LEU A 74 -4.83 -2.73 1.54
N ARG A 75 -5.95 -2.60 0.86
CA ARG A 75 -6.85 -3.68 0.48
C ARG A 75 -7.08 -3.67 -1.02
N ILE A 76 -7.03 -4.85 -1.62
CA ILE A 76 -7.30 -5.02 -3.04
C ILE A 76 -8.41 -6.02 -3.22
N LEU A 77 -9.43 -5.61 -3.97
CA LEU A 77 -10.54 -6.46 -4.35
C LEU A 77 -10.51 -6.67 -5.86
N ILE A 78 -10.74 -7.91 -6.27
CA ILE A 78 -10.92 -8.30 -7.67
C ILE A 78 -12.32 -8.88 -7.78
N ASN A 79 -13.15 -8.33 -8.67
CA ASN A 79 -14.54 -8.74 -8.86
C ASN A 79 -15.35 -8.76 -7.54
N GLY A 80 -15.05 -7.82 -6.63
CA GLY A 80 -15.69 -7.72 -5.32
C GLY A 80 -15.15 -8.70 -4.26
N GLN A 81 -14.19 -9.56 -4.58
CA GLN A 81 -13.53 -10.45 -3.62
C GLN A 81 -12.21 -9.84 -3.14
N GLN A 82 -12.01 -9.73 -1.83
CA GLN A 82 -10.73 -9.31 -1.27
C GLN A 82 -9.66 -10.37 -1.53
N VAL A 83 -8.61 -9.99 -2.25
CA VAL A 83 -7.50 -10.88 -2.62
C VAL A 83 -6.20 -10.53 -1.91
N LEU A 84 -6.05 -9.29 -1.43
CA LEU A 84 -4.86 -8.82 -0.72
C LEU A 84 -5.25 -7.83 0.38
N GLU A 85 -4.61 -7.98 1.53
CA GLU A 85 -4.61 -7.02 2.63
C GLU A 85 -3.17 -6.89 3.12
N ASN A 86 -2.62 -5.68 3.14
CA ASN A 86 -1.24 -5.45 3.54
C ASN A 86 -1.10 -4.14 4.33
N PRO A 87 -0.46 -4.13 5.51
CA PRO A 87 -0.12 -2.89 6.20
C PRO A 87 0.89 -2.09 5.35
N LEU A 88 0.68 -0.77 5.26
CA LEU A 88 1.54 0.19 4.58
C LEU A 88 2.53 0.84 5.55
#